data_AF-A0A8T2ZPM1-F1
#
_entry.id   AF-A0A8T2ZPM1-F1
#
_cell.length_a   1.000
_cell.length_b   1.000
_cell.length_c   1.000
_cell.angle_alpha   90.00
_cell.angle_beta   90.00
_cell.angle_gamma   90.00
#
_symmetry.space_group_name_H-M   'P 1'
#
loop_
_entity.id
_entity.type
_entity.pdbx_description
1 polymer ?
#
loop_
_entity_poly.entity_id
_entity_poly.type
_entity_poly.pdbx_seq_one_letter_code
_entity_poly.pdbx_strand_id
1 'polypeptide(L)' 'NQKTRKTVMPFGGGPRLCPGAELAKVEIAFFLHHLVLNYRWKVKEDDFPVAYPYVEFGRGLLLEVEPAKEELRK' A
#
# COMPACT_ATOMS: atom_id res chain seq x y z
N ASN A 1 -34.57 -9.53 -3.33
CA ASN A 1 -33.26 -9.39 -4.02
C ASN A 1 -32.34 -8.45 -3.26
N GLN A 2 -31.78 -8.88 -2.12
CA GLN A 2 -30.81 -8.09 -1.35
C GLN A 2 -29.39 -8.49 -1.76
N LYS A 3 -28.78 -7.72 -2.67
CA LYS A 3 -27.38 -7.88 -3.06
C LYS A 3 -26.52 -7.50 -1.85
N THR A 4 -25.90 -8.49 -1.19
CA THR A 4 -25.02 -8.26 -0.03
C THR A 4 -23.76 -7.51 -0.49
N ARG A 5 -23.76 -6.19 -0.30
CA ARG A 5 -22.56 -5.35 -0.42
C ARG A 5 -21.60 -5.79 0.69
N LYS A 6 -20.52 -6.51 0.34
CA LYS A 6 -19.47 -6.86 1.30
C LYS A 6 -18.90 -5.56 1.86
N THR A 7 -19.15 -5.28 3.13
CA THR A 7 -18.63 -4.08 3.80
C THR A 7 -17.21 -4.39 4.25
N VAL A 8 -16.23 -3.68 3.69
CA VAL A 8 -14.81 -3.82 4.02
C VAL A 8 -14.52 -2.92 5.22
N MET A 9 -14.10 -3.50 6.35
CA MET A 9 -13.84 -2.80 7.61
C MET A 9 -12.39 -2.99 8.08
N PRO A 10 -11.39 -2.49 7.33
CA PRO A 10 -9.97 -2.76 7.62
C PRO A 10 -9.47 -2.02 8.86
N PHE A 11 -10.20 -0.99 9.28
CA PHE A 11 -9.89 -0.16 10.46
C PHE A 11 -10.84 -0.44 11.64
N GLY A 12 -11.61 -1.54 11.59
CA GLY A 12 -12.65 -1.85 12.56
C GLY A 12 -13.94 -1.03 12.34
N GLY A 13 -14.69 -0.83 13.41
CA GLY A 13 -15.97 -0.10 13.39
C GLY A 13 -16.51 0.18 14.79
N GLY A 14 -17.61 0.93 14.86
CA GLY A 14 -18.23 1.32 16.14
C GLY A 14 -17.34 2.25 16.98
N PRO A 15 -17.47 2.24 18.33
CA PRO A 15 -16.71 3.11 19.23
C PRO A 15 -15.19 2.90 19.21
N ARG A 16 -14.72 1.80 18.61
CA ARG A 16 -13.30 1.42 18.49
C ARG A 16 -12.79 1.53 17.05
N LEU A 17 -13.49 2.28 16.18
CA LEU A 17 -12.97 2.65 14.87
C LEU A 17 -11.59 3.29 15.03
N CYS A 18 -10.61 2.88 14.22
CA CYS A 18 -9.27 3.44 14.30
C CYS A 18 -9.31 4.97 14.15
N PRO A 19 -8.87 5.75 15.17
CA PRO A 19 -8.86 7.21 15.08
C PRO A 19 -7.86 7.72 14.03
N GLY A 20 -6.86 6.90 13.67
CA GLY A 20 -5.89 7.19 12.62
C GLY A 20 -6.33 6.78 11.21
N ALA A 21 -7.57 6.32 10.99
CA ALA A 21 -7.99 5.80 9.69
C ALA A 21 -7.89 6.82 8.55
N GLU A 22 -8.26 8.08 8.79
CA GLU A 22 -8.15 9.13 7.77
C GLU A 22 -6.70 9.55 7.53
N LEU A 23 -5.88 9.62 8.58
CA LEU A 23 -4.45 9.89 8.45
C LEU A 23 -3.76 8.80 7.62
N ALA A 24 -4.00 7.52 7.95
CA ALA A 24 -3.41 6.39 7.24
C ALA A 24 -3.76 6.40 5.75
N LYS A 25 -5.00 6.77 5.39
CA LYS A 25 -5.40 6.92 3.98
C LYS A 25 -4.62 8.03 3.28
N VAL A 26 -4.46 9.18 3.93
CA VAL A 26 -3.71 10.32 3.37
C VAL A 26 -2.23 9.97 3.21
N GLU A 27 -1.61 9.34 4.21
CA GLU A 27 -0.22 8.89 4.15
C GLU A 27 0.03 7.91 3.00
N ILE A 28 -0.83 6.89 2.86
CA ILE A 28 -0.75 5.92 1.77
C ILE A 28 -0.96 6.62 0.42
N ALA A 29 -1.97 7.48 0.29
CA ALA A 29 -2.25 8.17 -0.97
C ALA A 29 -1.12 9.13 -1.37
N PHE A 30 -0.56 9.87 -0.41
CA PHE A 30 0.56 10.78 -0.62
C PHE A 30 1.82 10.02 -1.06
N PHE A 31 2.17 8.95 -0.35
CA PHE A 31 3.30 8.11 -0.71
C PHE A 31 3.13 7.53 -2.12
N LEU A 32 1.97 6.94 -2.42
CA LEU A 32 1.69 6.37 -3.73
C LEU A 32 1.73 7.42 -4.84
N HIS A 33 1.16 8.61 -4.63
CA HIS A 33 1.21 9.71 -5.60
C HIS A 33 2.64 10.02 -6.03
N HIS A 34 3.55 10.20 -5.07
CA HIS A 34 4.95 10.49 -5.38
C HIS A 34 5.69 9.27 -5.95
N LEU A 35 5.40 8.07 -5.47
CA LEU A 35 6.01 6.83 -5.97
C LEU A 35 5.68 6.63 -7.46
N VAL A 36 4.40 6.68 -7.85
CA VAL A 36 3.98 6.38 -9.23
C VAL A 36 4.35 7.46 -10.26
N LEU A 37 4.48 8.72 -9.82
CA LEU A 37 4.85 9.82 -10.71
C LEU A 37 6.36 9.88 -10.98
N ASN A 38 7.17 9.43 -10.03
CA ASN A 38 8.63 9.63 -10.08
C ASN A 38 9.41 8.34 -10.28
N TYR A 39 8.82 7.16 -10.05
CA TYR A 39 9.54 5.89 -10.11
C TYR A 39 8.77 4.79 -10.84
N ARG A 40 9.51 3.89 -11.46
CA ARG A 40 9.08 2.52 -11.77
C ARG A 40 9.80 1.59 -10.83
N TRP A 41 9.20 0.43 -10.55
CA TRP A 41 9.80 -0.54 -9.65
C TRP A 41 9.50 -1.98 -10.04
N LYS A 42 10.39 -2.88 -9.62
CA LYS A 42 10.25 -4.34 -9.72
C LYS A 42 10.62 -4.97 -8.39
N VAL A 43 10.01 -6.11 -8.04
CA VAL A 43 10.39 -6.87 -6.85
C VAL A 43 11.57 -7.77 -7.21
N LYS A 44 12.64 -7.76 -6.40
CA LYS A 44 13.88 -8.54 -6.67
C LYS A 44 13.69 -10.05 -6.56
N GLU A 45 12.86 -10.46 -5.63
CA GLU A 45 12.60 -11.85 -5.30
C GLU A 45 11.10 -12.09 -5.27
N ASP A 46 10.68 -13.35 -5.38
CA ASP A 46 9.27 -13.72 -5.27
C ASP A 46 8.82 -13.69 -3.80
N ASP A 47 8.64 -12.47 -3.27
CA ASP A 47 8.24 -12.20 -1.89
C ASP A 47 6.76 -11.91 -1.74
N PHE A 48 6.15 -12.55 -0.73
CA PHE A 48 4.72 -12.47 -0.47
C PHE A 48 4.46 -12.18 1.01
N PRO A 49 3.41 -11.40 1.31
CA PRO A 49 3.06 -11.11 2.69
C PRO A 49 2.51 -12.36 3.37
N VAL A 50 3.02 -12.66 4.57
CA VAL A 50 2.51 -13.72 5.45
C VAL A 50 1.86 -13.07 6.66
N ALA A 51 0.73 -13.62 7.12
CA ALA A 51 -0.03 -13.09 8.25
C ALA A 51 -0.01 -14.07 9.43
N TYR A 52 0.93 -13.89 10.38
CA TYR A 52 0.87 -14.55 11.71
C TYR A 52 1.97 -14.04 12.67
N PRO A 53 1.66 -13.43 13.85
CA PRO A 53 0.40 -12.80 14.22
C PRO A 53 0.17 -11.43 13.55
N TYR A 54 1.18 -10.91 12.86
CA TYR A 54 1.14 -9.66 12.08
C TYR A 54 1.45 -9.94 10.61
N VAL A 55 1.21 -8.96 9.74
CA VAL A 55 1.60 -9.05 8.32
C VAL A 55 3.06 -8.67 8.18
N GLU A 56 3.84 -9.54 7.56
CA GLU A 56 5.26 -9.31 7.31
C GLU A 56 5.68 -9.89 5.95
N PHE A 57 6.74 -9.34 5.38
CA PHE A 57 7.44 -9.88 4.23
C PHE A 57 8.69 -10.60 4.72
N GLY A 58 8.75 -11.93 4.56
CA GLY A 58 9.85 -12.75 5.08
C GLY A 58 11.22 -12.40 4.51
N ARG A 59 11.26 -11.72 3.34
CA ARG A 59 12.50 -11.22 2.72
C ARG A 59 12.52 -9.69 2.58
N GLY A 60 11.65 -9.00 3.31
CA GLY A 60 11.68 -7.54 3.47
C GLY A 60 11.18 -6.72 2.28
N LEU A 61 10.51 -7.33 1.29
CA LEU A 61 9.97 -6.63 0.11
C LEU A 61 11.04 -5.76 -0.60
N LEU A 62 12.13 -6.39 -1.05
CA LEU A 62 13.20 -5.66 -1.74
C LEU A 62 12.73 -5.18 -3.13
N LEU A 63 12.68 -3.86 -3.30
CA LEU A 63 12.33 -3.20 -4.55
C LEU A 63 13.58 -2.70 -5.29
N GLU A 64 13.65 -2.97 -6.59
CA GLU A 64 14.48 -2.22 -7.53
C GLU A 64 13.67 -1.04 -8.03
N VAL A 65 14.20 0.17 -7.87
CA VAL A 65 13.54 1.41 -8.28
C VAL A 65 14.36 2.11 -9.36
N GLU A 66 13.67 2.58 -10.40
CA GLU A 66 14.25 3.38 -11.49
C GLU A 66 13.43 4.68 -11.64
N PRO A 67 14.05 5.85 -11.90
CA PRO A 67 13.30 7.08 -12.14
C PRO A 67 12.36 6.95 -13.35
N ALA A 68 11.10 7.35 -13.21
CA ALA A 68 10.10 7.30 -14.29
C ALA A 68 10.28 8.39 -15.35
N LYS A 69 11.14 9.39 -15.11
CA LYS A 69 11.38 10.53 -16.01
C LYS A 69 12.87 10.71 -16.27
N GLU A 70 13.42 9.83 -17.12
CA GLU A 70 14.74 10.05 -17.76
C GLU A 70 14.61 10.99 -19.00
N GLU A 71 13.40 11.23 -19.52
CA GLU A 71 13.19 11.93 -20.80
C GLU A 71 12.93 13.45 -20.72
N LEU A 72 12.70 14.03 -19.53
CA LEU A 72 12.37 15.47 -19.40
C LEU A 72 13.52 16.36 -18.88
N ARG A 73 14.74 15.81 -18.78
CA ARG A 73 15.95 16.50 -18.28
C ARG A 73 17.10 16.54 -19.28
N LYS A 74 16.88 16.10 -20.52
CA LYS A 74 17.80 16.37 -21.64
C LYS A 74 17.30 17.59 -22.42
#